data_AF-A0A151R1F7-F1
#
_entry.id   AF-A0A151R1F7-F1
#
_cell.length_a   1.000
_cell.length_b   1.000
_cell.length_c   1.000
_cell.angle_alpha   90.00
_cell.angle_beta   90.00
_cell.angle_gamma   90.00
#
_symmetry.space_group_name_H-M   'P 1'
#
loop_
_entity.id
_entity.type
_entity.pdbx_description
1 polymer ?
#
loop_
_entity_poly.entity_id
_entity_poly.type
_entity_poly.pdbx_seq_one_letter_code
_entity_poly.pdbx_strand_id
1 'polypeptide(L)'
;MTSFYSTAKSRTEEDPSVSEDDGEDGGDTAVWGAFSESLREVQSVLDRNRFLIKQVNENQHSRLRDNMLKNVSLIQELNGNISKVLSLYSHINSNFSTAFQQHPATDAARDKS
;
A
#
# COMPACT_ATOMS: atom_id res chain seq x y z
N MET A 1 -10.77 29.02 -57.59
CA MET A 1 -11.32 27.86 -56.86
C MET A 1 -11.56 28.29 -55.42
N THR A 2 -12.83 28.29 -55.03
CA THR A 2 -13.45 28.00 -53.71
C THR A 2 -12.45 27.74 -52.56
N SER A 3 -12.61 28.22 -51.33
CA SER A 3 -13.87 28.30 -50.57
C SER A 3 -13.74 29.22 -49.35
N PHE A 4 -14.81 29.97 -49.07
CA PHE A 4 -15.15 30.51 -47.77
C PHE A 4 -15.53 29.38 -46.80
N TYR A 5 -15.21 29.53 -45.51
CA TYR A 5 -16.15 29.30 -44.42
C TYR A 5 -15.86 30.27 -43.27
N SER A 6 -16.87 31.10 -43.00
CA SER A 6 -17.11 31.80 -41.75
C SER A 6 -17.62 30.78 -40.73
N THR A 7 -17.26 30.87 -39.45
CA THR A 7 -18.06 30.28 -38.37
C THR A 7 -17.95 31.12 -37.10
N ALA A 8 -19.12 31.31 -36.52
CA ALA A 8 -19.48 32.24 -35.47
C ALA A 8 -18.88 31.91 -34.10
N LYS A 9 -18.73 32.99 -33.33
CA LYS A 9 -18.50 33.07 -31.90
C LYS A 9 -19.62 32.34 -31.15
N SER A 10 -19.32 31.20 -30.54
CA SER A 10 -20.23 30.55 -29.57
C SER A 10 -19.88 31.01 -28.16
N ARG A 11 -20.81 31.77 -27.58
CA ARG A 11 -20.84 32.17 -26.17
C ARG A 11 -21.09 30.90 -25.35
N THR A 12 -20.11 30.48 -24.56
CA THR A 12 -20.31 29.40 -23.59
C THR A 12 -20.85 30.06 -22.33
N GLU A 13 -22.10 29.74 -22.00
CA GLU A 13 -22.73 30.09 -20.74
C GLU A 13 -22.07 29.26 -19.64
N GLU A 14 -21.64 29.93 -18.57
CA GLU A 14 -21.13 29.30 -17.35
C GLU A 14 -22.32 28.68 -16.60
N ASP A 15 -22.34 27.36 -16.48
CA ASP A 15 -23.21 26.61 -15.57
C ASP A 15 -22.43 26.36 -14.26
N PRO A 16 -22.77 27.01 -13.14
CA PRO A 16 -22.16 26.74 -11.86
C PRO A 16 -23.00 25.68 -11.13
N SER A 17 -22.83 24.43 -11.52
CA SER A 17 -23.32 23.29 -10.73
C SER A 17 -22.20 22.29 -10.46
N VAL A 18 -21.07 22.80 -9.97
CA VAL A 18 -20.15 21.96 -9.18
C VAL A 18 -20.76 21.85 -7.79
N SER A 19 -21.62 20.85 -7.61
CA SER A 19 -21.86 20.30 -6.29
C SER A 19 -20.58 19.56 -5.89
N GLU A 20 -19.72 20.24 -5.12
CA GLU A 20 -18.66 19.61 -4.34
C GLU A 20 -19.36 18.71 -3.31
N ASP A 21 -19.60 17.46 -3.73
CA ASP A 21 -19.98 16.35 -2.85
C ASP A 21 -18.73 15.98 -2.03
N ASP A 22 -18.42 16.80 -1.04
CA ASP A 22 -17.28 16.63 -0.13
C ASP A 22 -17.70 15.68 1.02
N GLY A 23 -18.11 14.48 0.62
CA GLY A 23 -19.01 13.64 1.41
C GLY A 23 -18.55 12.23 1.72
N GLU A 24 -17.32 11.77 1.40
CA GLU A 24 -16.91 10.40 1.79
C GLU A 24 -15.39 10.08 1.76
N ASP A 25 -14.47 11.03 2.01
CA ASP A 25 -13.00 10.76 1.89
C ASP A 25 -12.28 10.38 3.21
N GLY A 26 -12.95 10.53 4.36
CA GLY A 26 -12.33 10.30 5.67
C GLY A 26 -12.03 8.82 5.99
N GLY A 27 -12.84 7.89 5.47
CA GLY A 27 -12.67 6.45 5.67
C GLY A 27 -11.50 5.89 4.85
N ASP A 28 -11.35 6.34 3.61
CA ASP A 28 -10.32 5.86 2.68
C ASP A 28 -8.93 6.36 3.09
N THR A 29 -8.83 7.61 3.57
CA THR A 29 -7.58 8.18 4.09
C THR A 29 -7.00 7.39 5.27
N ALA A 30 -7.84 6.96 6.22
CA ALA A 30 -7.40 6.19 7.39
C ALA A 30 -6.92 4.77 7.01
N VAL A 31 -7.64 4.13 6.07
CA VAL A 31 -7.25 2.82 5.52
C VAL A 31 -5.91 2.93 4.79
N TRP A 32 -5.71 3.96 3.97
CA TRP A 32 -4.45 4.24 3.31
C TRP A 32 -3.31 4.51 4.29
N GLY A 33 -3.57 5.22 5.37
CA GLY A 33 -2.63 5.44 6.46
C GLY A 33 -2.13 4.12 7.05
N ALA A 34 -3.04 3.26 7.52
CA ALA A 34 -2.70 1.96 8.09
C ALA A 34 -1.97 1.03 7.11
N PHE A 35 -2.33 1.10 5.82
CA PHE A 35 -1.64 0.37 4.75
C PHE A 35 -0.19 0.84 4.59
N SER A 36 0.03 2.15 4.51
CA SER A 36 1.36 2.74 4.36
C SER A 36 2.28 2.40 5.54
N GLU A 37 1.75 2.42 6.76
CA GLU A 37 2.48 2.03 7.97
C GLU A 37 2.86 0.55 7.95
N SER A 38 1.92 -0.33 7.60
CA SER A 38 2.16 -1.76 7.50
C SER A 38 3.22 -2.10 6.45
N LEU A 39 3.20 -1.42 5.30
CA LEU A 39 4.23 -1.57 4.28
C LEU A 39 5.61 -1.10 4.78
N ARG A 40 5.66 0.04 5.49
CA ARG A 40 6.91 0.52 6.08
C ARG A 40 7.47 -0.48 7.08
N GLU A 41 6.61 -1.14 7.86
CA GLU A 41 7.04 -2.18 8.79
C GLU A 41 7.56 -3.41 8.07
N VAL A 42 6.90 -3.87 7.00
CA VAL A 42 7.41 -4.96 6.15
C VAL A 42 8.80 -4.61 5.61
N GLN A 43 9.00 -3.41 5.07
CA GLN A 43 10.31 -2.97 4.58
C GLN A 43 11.38 -3.01 5.67
N SER A 44 11.07 -2.49 6.86
CA SER A 44 12.00 -2.52 7.99
C SER A 44 12.43 -3.94 8.37
N VAL A 45 11.51 -4.91 8.33
CA VAL A 45 11.82 -6.32 8.62
C VAL A 45 12.66 -6.95 7.50
N LEU A 46 12.39 -6.63 6.23
CA LEU A 46 13.18 -7.13 5.10
C LEU A 46 14.60 -6.55 5.07
N ASP A 47 14.76 -5.28 5.43
CA ASP A 47 16.07 -4.66 5.58
C ASP A 47 16.88 -5.32 6.69
N ARG A 48 16.23 -5.67 7.81
CA ARG A 48 16.86 -6.45 8.87
C ARG A 48 17.29 -7.83 8.37
N ASN A 49 16.44 -8.54 7.61
CA ASN A 49 16.80 -9.83 7.00
C ASN A 49 18.03 -9.71 6.09
N ARG A 50 18.12 -8.64 5.28
CA ARG A 50 19.31 -8.39 4.45
C ARG A 50 20.58 -8.29 5.30
N PHE A 51 20.53 -7.61 6.43
CA PHE A 51 21.67 -7.49 7.34
C PHE A 51 22.02 -8.81 8.04
N LEU A 52 21.02 -9.58 8.48
CA LEU A 52 21.23 -10.90 9.07
C LEU A 52 21.91 -11.87 8.09
N ILE A 53 21.45 -11.92 6.84
CA ILE A 53 22.04 -12.77 5.80
C ILE A 53 23.50 -12.38 5.55
N LYS A 54 23.81 -11.08 5.49
CA LYS A 54 25.19 -10.61 5.35
C LYS A 54 26.08 -11.11 6.49
N GLN A 55 25.63 -10.97 7.74
CA GLN A 55 26.39 -11.45 8.90
C GLN A 55 26.56 -12.98 8.90
N VAL A 56 25.53 -13.74 8.52
CA VAL A 56 25.63 -15.20 8.39
C VAL A 56 26.72 -15.58 7.39
N ASN A 57 26.75 -14.91 6.24
CA ASN A 57 27.76 -15.13 5.21
C ASN A 57 29.16 -14.73 5.70
N GLU A 58 29.32 -13.57 6.35
CA GLU A 58 30.59 -13.12 6.93
C GLU A 58 31.13 -14.13 7.96
N ASN A 59 30.26 -14.65 8.83
CA ASN A 59 30.61 -15.68 9.80
C ASN A 59 31.08 -16.97 9.10
N GLN A 60 30.42 -17.39 8.01
CA GLN A 60 30.86 -18.54 7.20
C GLN A 60 32.24 -18.30 6.56
N HIS A 61 32.46 -17.12 5.99
CA HIS A 61 33.75 -16.76 5.37
C HIS A 61 34.89 -16.66 6.38
N SER A 62 34.61 -16.27 7.63
CA SER A 62 35.63 -16.20 8.69
C SER A 62 36.22 -17.57 9.06
N ARG A 63 35.49 -18.66 8.80
CA ARG A 63 35.83 -20.05 9.18
C ARG A 63 36.12 -20.25 10.68
N LEU A 64 35.76 -19.29 11.53
CA LEU A 64 35.87 -19.39 12.98
C LEU A 64 34.66 -20.12 13.55
N ARG A 65 34.92 -21.17 14.34
CA ARG A 65 33.86 -21.99 14.96
C ARG A 65 32.88 -21.15 15.78
N ASP A 66 33.38 -20.20 16.55
CA ASP A 66 32.56 -19.35 17.42
C ASP A 66 31.62 -18.44 16.60
N ASN A 67 32.05 -17.99 15.43
CA ASN A 67 31.20 -17.21 14.54
C ASN A 67 30.11 -18.07 13.89
N MET A 68 30.42 -19.32 13.57
CA MET A 68 29.40 -20.26 13.09
C MET A 68 28.34 -20.57 14.15
N LEU A 69 28.68 -20.56 15.44
CA LEU A 69 27.69 -20.69 16.51
C LEU A 69 26.72 -19.50 16.55
N LYS A 70 27.20 -18.28 16.29
CA LYS A 70 26.34 -17.07 16.18
C LYS A 70 25.35 -17.17 15.02
N ASN A 71 25.63 -17.96 13.98
CA ASN A 71 24.67 -18.16 12.89
C ASN A 71 23.37 -18.80 13.36
N VAL A 72 23.38 -19.58 14.45
CA VAL A 72 22.16 -20.19 15.00
C VAL A 72 21.18 -19.09 15.44
N SER A 73 21.64 -18.12 16.24
CA SER A 73 20.78 -17.02 16.69
C SER A 73 20.37 -16.10 15.54
N LEU A 74 21.27 -15.83 14.58
CA LEU A 74 20.95 -15.00 13.41
C LEU A 74 19.88 -15.65 12.52
N ILE A 75 19.96 -16.97 12.30
CA ILE A 75 18.96 -17.73 11.52
C ILE A 75 17.63 -17.83 12.27
N GLN A 76 17.66 -18.00 13.59
CA GLN A 76 16.44 -17.95 14.41
C GLN A 76 15.73 -16.59 14.28
N GLU A 77 16.48 -15.49 14.33
CA GLU A 77 15.92 -14.15 14.13
C GLU A 77 15.35 -14.00 12.71
N LEU A 78 16.05 -14.48 11.69
CA LEU A 78 15.58 -14.47 10.30
C LEU A 78 14.26 -15.23 10.15
N ASN A 79 14.14 -16.41 10.75
CA ASN A 79 12.91 -17.20 10.74
C ASN A 79 11.75 -16.47 11.44
N GLY A 80 12.02 -15.83 12.58
CA GLY A 80 11.03 -14.99 13.27
C GLY A 80 10.55 -13.83 12.40
N ASN A 81 11.47 -13.18 11.69
CA ASN A 81 11.15 -12.10 10.76
C ASN A 81 10.29 -12.59 9.58
N ILE A 82 10.49 -13.80 9.06
CA ILE A 82 9.62 -14.40 8.03
C ILE A 82 8.18 -14.53 8.55
N SER A 83 8.01 -15.08 9.75
CA SER A 83 6.69 -15.18 10.38
C SER A 83 6.05 -13.81 10.61
N LYS A 84 6.85 -12.81 11.01
CA LYS A 84 6.38 -11.42 11.17
C LYS A 84 5.90 -10.83 9.84
N VAL A 85 6.67 -10.98 8.77
CA VAL A 85 6.28 -10.52 7.43
C VAL A 85 4.96 -11.16 6.99
N LEU A 86 4.80 -12.47 7.21
CA LEU A 86 3.54 -13.15 6.89
C LEU A 86 2.35 -12.55 7.65
N SER A 87 2.52 -12.27 8.94
CA SER A 87 1.47 -11.61 9.75
C SER A 87 1.14 -10.20 9.25
N LEU A 88 2.14 -9.41 8.87
CA LEU A 88 1.93 -8.06 8.34
C LEU A 88 1.19 -8.09 7.01
N TYR A 89 1.52 -9.03 6.12
CA TYR A 89 0.79 -9.22 4.88
C TYR A 89 -0.66 -9.66 5.12
N SER A 90 -0.91 -10.53 6.09
CA SER A 90 -2.27 -10.90 6.47
C SER A 90 -3.06 -9.67 6.96
N HIS A 91 -2.44 -8.82 7.78
CA HIS A 91 -3.06 -7.59 8.28
C HIS A 91 -3.41 -6.62 7.14
N ILE A 92 -2.48 -6.40 6.22
CA ILE A 92 -2.70 -5.59 5.01
C ILE A 92 -3.89 -6.13 4.20
N ASN A 93 -3.91 -7.44 3.93
CA ASN A 93 -4.95 -8.07 3.12
C ASN A 93 -6.33 -7.99 3.78
N SER A 94 -6.40 -8.19 5.10
CA SER A 94 -7.64 -8.06 5.87
C SER A 94 -8.16 -6.62 5.85
N ASN A 95 -7.30 -5.63 6.11
CA ASN A 95 -7.69 -4.21 6.10
C ASN A 95 -8.23 -3.79 4.74
N PHE A 96 -7.55 -4.19 3.65
CA PHE A 96 -8.00 -3.89 2.29
C PHE A 96 -9.35 -4.56 1.97
N SER A 97 -9.51 -5.83 2.34
CA SER A 97 -10.76 -6.58 2.13
C SER A 97 -11.94 -5.93 2.87
N THR A 98 -11.72 -5.48 4.10
CA THR A 98 -12.75 -4.79 4.89
C THR A 98 -13.14 -3.44 4.28
N ALA A 99 -12.15 -2.63 3.86
CA ALA A 99 -12.42 -1.34 3.22
C ALA A 99 -13.26 -1.49 1.95
N PHE A 100 -12.93 -2.46 1.08
CA PHE A 100 -13.65 -2.69 -0.17
C PHE A 100 -15.05 -3.28 0.02
N GLN A 101 -15.26 -4.08 1.09
CA GLN A 101 -16.58 -4.62 1.45
C GLN A 101 -17.54 -3.56 2.02
N GLN A 102 -17.03 -2.41 2.47
CA GLN A 102 -17.84 -1.30 2.97
C GLN A 102 -18.34 -0.38 1.84
N HIS A 103 -17.74 -0.46 0.65
CA HIS A 103 -18.07 0.37 -0.52
C HIS A 103 -19.23 -0.12 -1.45
N PRO A 104 -19.81 -1.35 -1.38
CA PRO A 104 -20.83 -1.79 -2.34
C PRO A 104 -22.28 -1.43 -1.97
N ALA A 105 -22.52 -0.58 -0.98
CA ALA A 105 -23.87 -0.35 -0.44
C ALA A 105 -24.43 1.08 -0.58
N THR A 106 -23.70 2.03 -1.16
CA THR A 106 -24.16 3.43 -1.29
C THR A 106 -24.77 3.78 -2.66
N ASP A 107 -24.49 3.02 -3.71
CA ASP A 107 -25.09 3.25 -5.05
C ASP A 107 -26.49 2.66 -5.25
N ALA A 108 -26.90 1.66 -4.44
CA ALA A 108 -28.19 0.98 -4.62
C ALA A 108 -29.40 1.74 -4.02
N ALA A 109 -29.17 2.82 -3.28
CA ALA A 109 -30.22 3.58 -2.60
C ALA A 109 -30.67 4.86 -3.36
N ARG A 110 -29.98 5.25 -4.43
CA ARG A 110 -30.24 6.51 -5.17
C ARG A 110 -31.19 6.36 -6.37
N ASP A 111 -31.62 5.15 -6.71
CA ASP A 111 -32.50 4.86 -7.87
C ASP A 111 -33.98 4.63 -7.48
N LYS A 112 -34.41 5.10 -6.30
CA LYS A 112 -35.81 5.02 -5.85
C LYS A 112 -36.27 6.32 -5.19
N SER A 113 -36.37 7.41 -5.95
CA SER A 113 -37.19 8.58 -5.60
C SER A 113 -37.60 9.34 -6.84
#